data_AF-A0A0M0JYP2-F1
#
_entry.id   AF-A0A0M0JYP2-F1
#
_cell.length_a   1.000
_cell.length_b   1.000
_cell.length_c   1.000
_cell.angle_alpha   90.00
_cell.angle_beta   90.00
_cell.angle_gamma   90.00
#
_symmetry.space_group_name_H-M   'P 1'
#
loop_
_entity.id
_entity.type
_entity.pdbx_description
1 polymer ?
#
loop_
_entity_poly.entity_id
_entity_poly.type
_entity_poly.pdbx_seq_one_letter_code
_entity_poly.pdbx_strand_id
1 'polypeptide(L)'
;MTTDEDVLSRNPSYEHSLDQAAAANKPAEKLTGLMLAKEDRWIASLDLPEFARELKELGKELQAMEGKADVEHLHKIVRWSRTCTAFGVLTMAFGVNPLSIAALALGCMTRWTIVAHHVCHGGFDRLDTGGRYNRFTFGVGSLWRRCVDWLDWMLVEAWNVEHNQLHHYFLGEDKDPDLVERNLKLVRDLPKALLPLKYVLVAFMACTWKWYYYSPNTFKVLKLNQTRRTGQPTGFTETEEEAPCVLGSWMTPWYKKYFTNVEFFGRVLGPFFVGRFVLLPLLVAAVAAMCAVLLGAAPATYAKSAGYYSLINLVLGELATNAWAFLVVATNHCGDDLYRFEGHAAARSPSFYLRQTISSVNFATGTDTIDFVHGWLNYQIEHHLWPDLSMLSYQKAQPLVQAICKRHGVPYVKENVFWRLKKTVDIAVGNTSMRRFPVAYHLKEDVTM
;
A
#
# COMPACT_ATOMS: atom_id res chain seq x y z
N MET A 1 9.18 -44.27 -14.72
CA MET A 1 7.96 -44.98 -14.30
C MET A 1 7.80 -44.67 -12.82
N THR A 2 6.73 -43.93 -12.51
CA THR A 2 6.21 -43.48 -11.20
C THR A 2 7.16 -42.72 -10.26
N THR A 3 6.97 -41.40 -10.22
CA THR A 3 7.71 -40.35 -9.50
C THR A 3 7.03 -39.96 -8.18
N ASP A 4 7.86 -39.50 -7.23
CA ASP A 4 7.55 -39.05 -5.87
C ASP A 4 6.61 -37.82 -5.79
N GLU A 5 5.32 -38.00 -6.05
CA GLU A 5 4.33 -36.92 -6.08
C GLU A 5 3.20 -37.07 -5.04
N ASP A 6 3.49 -37.62 -3.85
CA ASP A 6 2.42 -38.00 -2.90
C ASP A 6 2.69 -37.71 -1.40
N VAL A 7 3.28 -36.54 -1.06
CA VAL A 7 3.60 -36.19 0.35
C VAL A 7 2.99 -34.85 0.83
N LEU A 8 2.02 -34.27 0.12
CA LEU A 8 1.32 -33.05 0.60
C LEU A 8 -0.21 -33.12 0.58
N SER A 9 -0.81 -34.31 0.43
CA SER A 9 -2.26 -34.46 0.55
C SER A 9 -2.65 -34.98 1.94
N ARG A 10 -3.55 -34.21 2.58
CA ARG A 10 -4.46 -34.62 3.67
C ARG A 10 -3.84 -34.74 5.07
N ASN A 11 -3.92 -33.65 5.83
CA ASN A 11 -4.06 -33.73 7.29
C ASN A 11 -5.57 -33.82 7.61
N PRO A 12 -6.13 -34.99 7.99
CA PRO A 12 -7.57 -35.22 8.06
C PRO A 12 -8.27 -34.63 9.31
N SER A 13 -7.57 -33.82 10.11
CA SER A 13 -8.11 -33.33 11.39
C SER A 13 -8.93 -32.04 11.29
N TYR A 14 -9.01 -31.40 10.12
CA TYR A 14 -9.74 -30.14 9.92
C TYR A 14 -11.09 -30.30 9.20
N GLU A 15 -11.21 -31.25 8.25
CA GLU A 15 -12.42 -31.43 7.44
C GLU A 15 -13.63 -31.88 8.27
N HIS A 16 -13.40 -32.62 9.37
CA HIS A 16 -14.50 -33.10 10.22
C HIS A 16 -15.19 -31.98 11.04
N SER A 17 -14.63 -30.76 11.07
CA SER A 17 -15.20 -29.60 11.76
C SER A 17 -16.08 -28.71 10.87
N LEU A 18 -15.98 -28.84 9.54
CA LEU A 18 -16.71 -27.99 8.58
C LEU A 18 -18.17 -28.42 8.43
N ASP A 19 -18.45 -29.72 8.50
CA ASP A 19 -19.79 -30.27 8.30
C ASP A 19 -20.76 -30.00 9.47
N GLN A 20 -20.27 -29.62 10.65
CA GLN A 20 -21.13 -29.29 11.80
C GLN A 20 -21.43 -27.78 11.94
N ALA A 21 -20.70 -26.91 11.24
CA ALA A 21 -20.87 -25.46 11.35
C ALA A 21 -21.87 -24.87 10.33
N ALA A 22 -22.15 -25.57 9.23
CA ALA A 22 -23.01 -25.07 8.15
C ALA A 22 -24.52 -25.05 8.47
N ALA A 23 -24.96 -25.62 9.59
CA ALA A 23 -26.39 -25.78 9.93
C ALA A 23 -26.78 -25.13 11.27
N ALA A 24 -26.72 -23.80 11.38
CA ALA A 24 -27.24 -23.12 12.58
C ALA A 24 -27.47 -21.61 12.36
N ASN A 25 -28.70 -21.17 12.07
CA ASN A 25 -29.10 -19.83 12.52
C ASN A 25 -29.23 -19.95 14.03
N LYS A 26 -28.20 -19.57 14.80
CA LYS A 26 -28.27 -19.67 16.26
C LYS A 26 -27.76 -18.39 16.93
N PRO A 27 -28.40 -17.96 18.03
CA PRO A 27 -27.97 -16.79 18.81
C PRO A 27 -26.56 -17.02 19.38
N ALA A 28 -25.87 -15.91 19.69
CA ALA A 28 -24.52 -15.86 20.25
C ALA A 28 -24.24 -16.85 21.41
N GLU A 29 -25.28 -17.32 22.11
CA GLU A 29 -25.19 -18.28 23.21
C GLU A 29 -24.55 -19.64 22.84
N LYS A 30 -24.56 -20.08 21.57
CA LYS A 30 -24.05 -21.41 21.18
C LYS A 30 -22.59 -21.48 20.71
N LEU A 31 -21.92 -20.33 20.54
CA LEU A 31 -20.49 -20.28 20.21
C LEU A 31 -19.57 -20.29 21.45
N THR A 32 -20.16 -20.16 22.64
CA THR A 32 -19.48 -20.11 23.94
C THR A 32 -18.68 -21.37 24.31
N GLY A 33 -18.86 -22.48 23.59
CA GLY A 33 -18.15 -23.74 23.82
C GLY A 33 -16.83 -23.94 23.08
N LEU A 34 -16.49 -23.09 22.11
CA LEU A 34 -15.18 -23.12 21.44
C LEU A 34 -14.21 -22.21 22.20
N MET A 35 -13.14 -22.79 22.76
CA MET A 35 -12.15 -22.01 23.49
C MET A 35 -11.37 -21.10 22.53
N LEU A 36 -11.79 -19.83 22.45
CA LEU A 36 -10.98 -18.76 21.87
C LEU A 36 -9.64 -18.65 22.62
N ALA A 37 -8.57 -18.36 21.87
CA ALA A 37 -7.31 -17.95 22.45
C ALA A 37 -7.54 -16.72 23.36
N LYS A 38 -6.70 -16.54 24.38
CA LYS A 38 -6.90 -15.50 25.41
C LYS A 38 -7.06 -14.12 24.78
N GLU A 39 -6.26 -13.85 23.78
CA GLU A 39 -6.18 -12.64 22.97
C GLU A 39 -7.35 -12.45 21.99
N ASP A 40 -8.15 -13.50 21.73
CA ASP A 40 -9.30 -13.46 20.83
C ASP A 40 -10.64 -13.44 21.57
N ARG A 41 -10.64 -13.56 22.90
CA ARG A 41 -11.87 -13.66 23.72
C ARG A 41 -12.86 -12.51 23.54
N TRP A 42 -12.37 -11.32 23.15
CA TRP A 42 -13.20 -10.16 22.86
C TRP A 42 -14.21 -10.41 21.72
N ILE A 43 -13.89 -11.31 20.78
CA ILE A 43 -14.75 -11.66 19.64
C ILE A 43 -16.09 -12.21 20.13
N ALA A 44 -16.08 -13.05 21.17
CA ALA A 44 -17.31 -13.65 21.70
C ALA A 44 -18.26 -12.66 22.38
N SER A 45 -17.74 -11.50 22.81
CA SER A 45 -18.52 -10.45 23.47
C SER A 45 -18.87 -9.27 22.56
N LEU A 46 -18.42 -9.27 21.30
CA LEU A 46 -18.60 -8.13 20.41
C LEU A 46 -20.05 -8.01 19.92
N ASP A 47 -20.69 -6.88 20.20
CA ASP A 47 -21.88 -6.43 19.47
C ASP A 47 -21.46 -5.81 18.13
N LEU A 48 -21.27 -6.67 17.14
CA LEU A 48 -20.77 -6.28 15.82
C LEU A 48 -21.72 -5.31 15.08
N PRO A 49 -23.05 -5.52 15.07
CA PRO A 49 -23.98 -4.54 14.49
C PRO A 49 -23.86 -3.14 15.10
N GLU A 50 -23.80 -3.04 16.44
CA GLU A 50 -23.71 -1.74 17.12
C GLU A 50 -22.35 -1.07 16.88
N PHE A 51 -21.25 -1.83 16.96
CA PHE A 51 -19.90 -1.33 16.64
C PHE A 51 -19.85 -0.72 15.22
N ALA A 52 -20.41 -1.42 14.23
CA ALA A 52 -20.46 -0.94 12.86
C ALA A 52 -21.37 0.27 12.68
N ARG A 53 -22.49 0.34 13.42
CA ARG A 53 -23.40 1.49 13.42
C ARG A 53 -22.70 2.75 13.89
N GLU A 54 -21.99 2.69 15.02
CA GLU A 54 -21.24 3.83 15.57
C GLU A 54 -20.14 4.32 14.62
N LEU A 55 -19.37 3.41 14.01
CA LEU A 55 -18.38 3.79 13.00
C LEU A 55 -19.05 4.46 11.80
N LYS A 56 -20.14 3.89 11.28
CA LYS A 56 -20.86 4.48 10.13
C LYS A 56 -21.38 5.88 10.43
N GLU A 57 -21.86 6.13 11.65
CA GLU A 57 -22.31 7.46 12.08
C GLU A 57 -21.16 8.44 12.21
N LEU A 58 -20.07 8.04 12.86
CA LEU A 58 -18.86 8.85 12.96
C LEU A 58 -18.33 9.27 11.57
N GLY A 59 -18.31 8.35 10.60
CA GLY A 59 -17.90 8.66 9.24
C GLY A 59 -18.76 9.75 8.58
N LYS A 60 -20.08 9.72 8.80
CA LYS A 60 -21.01 10.76 8.30
C LYS A 60 -20.76 12.10 8.98
N GLU A 61 -20.55 12.10 10.29
CA GLU A 61 -20.25 13.32 11.05
C GLU A 61 -18.94 13.96 10.58
N LEU A 62 -17.88 13.16 10.42
CA LEU A 62 -16.59 13.62 9.92
C LEU A 62 -16.71 14.22 8.52
N GLN A 63 -17.41 13.55 7.61
CA GLN A 63 -17.67 14.05 6.26
C GLN A 63 -18.43 15.38 6.27
N ALA A 64 -19.42 15.53 7.16
CA ALA A 64 -20.19 16.77 7.30
C ALA A 64 -19.36 17.94 7.87
N MET A 65 -18.27 17.64 8.59
CA MET A 65 -17.34 18.63 9.13
C MET A 65 -16.22 19.03 8.15
N GLU A 66 -16.11 18.38 6.99
CA GLU A 66 -15.13 18.73 5.97
C GLU A 66 -15.46 20.10 5.35
N GLY A 67 -14.43 20.87 5.02
CA GLY A 67 -14.63 22.13 4.34
C GLY A 67 -13.34 22.85 3.98
N LYS A 68 -13.38 24.18 4.08
CA LYS A 68 -12.27 25.04 3.66
C LYS A 68 -10.94 24.72 4.37
N ALA A 69 -11.01 24.38 5.67
CA ALA A 69 -9.83 24.04 6.46
C ALA A 69 -9.08 22.81 5.91
N ASP A 70 -9.80 21.82 5.38
CA ASP A 70 -9.23 20.61 4.79
C ASP A 70 -8.48 20.92 3.48
N VAL A 71 -9.02 21.81 2.65
CA VAL A 71 -8.36 22.28 1.42
C VAL A 71 -7.13 23.13 1.73
N GLU A 72 -7.22 24.03 2.71
CA GLU A 72 -6.10 24.83 3.19
C GLU A 72 -4.98 23.94 3.77
N HIS A 73 -5.36 22.88 4.49
CA HIS A 73 -4.45 21.85 4.98
C HIS A 73 -3.78 21.09 3.83
N LEU A 74 -4.53 20.60 2.84
CA LEU A 74 -3.95 20.01 1.63
C LEU A 74 -2.92 20.92 0.97
N HIS A 75 -3.24 22.20 0.77
CA HIS A 75 -2.32 23.15 0.17
C HIS A 75 -1.05 23.38 0.99
N LYS A 76 -1.15 23.37 2.33
CA LYS A 76 0.03 23.39 3.22
C LYS A 76 0.91 22.16 2.99
N ILE A 77 0.31 20.96 2.95
CA ILE A 77 1.06 19.72 2.78
C ILE A 77 1.67 19.59 1.37
N VAL A 78 0.96 20.04 0.33
CA VAL A 78 1.50 20.15 -1.04
C VAL A 78 2.70 21.09 -1.08
N ARG A 79 2.69 22.22 -0.35
CA ARG A 79 3.85 23.11 -0.24
C ARG A 79 5.04 22.42 0.42
N TRP A 80 4.84 21.65 1.48
CA TRP A 80 5.91 20.89 2.13
C TRP A 80 6.53 19.85 1.19
N SER A 81 5.70 19.06 0.51
CA SER A 81 6.12 18.07 -0.50
C SER A 81 6.95 18.72 -1.63
N ARG A 82 6.48 19.85 -2.17
CA ARG A 82 7.19 20.62 -3.21
C ARG A 82 8.48 21.24 -2.69
N THR A 83 8.51 21.71 -1.45
CA THR A 83 9.72 22.27 -0.82
C THR A 83 10.80 21.20 -0.67
N CYS A 84 10.44 19.99 -0.23
CA CYS A 84 11.38 18.86 -0.15
C CYS A 84 11.94 18.51 -1.54
N THR A 85 11.06 18.42 -2.54
CA THR A 85 11.47 18.15 -3.93
C THR A 85 12.41 19.23 -4.47
N ALA A 86 12.04 20.50 -4.29
CA ALA A 86 12.84 21.64 -4.75
C ALA A 86 14.20 21.66 -4.06
N PHE A 87 14.24 21.51 -2.73
CA PHE A 87 15.50 21.45 -1.98
C PHE A 87 16.40 20.33 -2.49
N GLY A 88 15.85 19.12 -2.66
CA GLY A 88 16.60 17.97 -3.18
C GLY A 88 17.19 18.23 -4.57
N VAL A 89 16.37 18.74 -5.51
CA VAL A 89 16.79 19.04 -6.88
C VAL A 89 17.82 20.19 -6.94
N LEU A 90 17.63 21.24 -6.13
CA LEU A 90 18.53 22.38 -6.10
C LEU A 90 19.88 22.05 -5.46
N THR A 91 19.95 21.06 -4.57
CA THR A 91 21.17 20.73 -3.82
C THR A 91 21.95 19.53 -4.36
N MET A 92 21.32 18.64 -5.12
CA MET A 92 21.97 17.40 -5.59
C MET A 92 23.17 17.59 -6.52
N ALA A 93 23.33 18.78 -7.11
CA ALA A 93 24.45 19.12 -7.98
C ALA A 93 25.77 19.37 -7.23
N PHE A 94 25.72 19.58 -5.91
CA PHE A 94 26.86 20.04 -5.10
C PHE A 94 27.57 18.90 -4.35
N GLY A 95 27.38 17.67 -4.79
CA GLY A 95 27.96 16.47 -4.18
C GLY A 95 26.91 15.45 -3.78
N VAL A 96 27.36 14.20 -3.62
CA VAL A 96 26.52 13.15 -3.03
C VAL A 96 26.35 13.46 -1.55
N ASN A 97 25.11 13.72 -1.12
CA ASN A 97 24.88 14.15 0.26
C ASN A 97 23.54 13.65 0.82
N PRO A 98 23.50 13.30 2.12
CA PRO A 98 22.33 12.70 2.74
C PRO A 98 21.11 13.64 2.79
N LEU A 99 21.31 14.96 2.81
CA LEU A 99 20.22 15.92 2.85
C LEU A 99 19.44 15.97 1.53
N SER A 100 20.13 16.00 0.39
CA SER A 100 19.50 15.89 -0.93
C SER A 100 18.78 14.56 -1.08
N ILE A 101 19.41 13.45 -0.67
CA ILE A 101 18.82 12.10 -0.73
C ILE A 101 17.52 12.03 0.08
N ALA A 102 17.55 12.48 1.34
CA ALA A 102 16.38 12.48 2.21
C ALA A 102 15.26 13.38 1.67
N ALA A 103 15.59 14.57 1.17
CA ALA A 103 14.60 15.51 0.63
C ALA A 103 13.98 15.01 -0.68
N LEU A 104 14.78 14.42 -1.58
CA LEU A 104 14.30 13.77 -2.80
C LEU A 104 13.39 12.59 -2.47
N ALA A 105 13.75 11.80 -1.45
CA ALA A 105 12.98 10.65 -1.01
C ALA A 105 11.62 11.08 -0.41
N LEU A 106 11.65 12.02 0.53
CA LEU A 106 10.45 12.55 1.17
C LEU A 106 9.54 13.27 0.16
N GLY A 107 10.10 14.05 -0.77
CA GLY A 107 9.34 14.69 -1.84
C GLY A 107 8.66 13.67 -2.78
N CYS A 108 9.37 12.60 -3.15
CA CYS A 108 8.80 11.53 -3.98
C CYS A 108 7.72 10.74 -3.24
N MET A 109 8.01 10.31 -2.00
CA MET A 109 7.09 9.53 -1.18
C MET A 109 5.79 10.31 -0.93
N THR A 110 5.88 11.57 -0.51
CA THR A 110 4.71 12.37 -0.10
C THR A 110 3.84 12.78 -1.28
N ARG A 111 4.41 12.98 -2.47
CA ARG A 111 3.61 13.19 -3.68
C ARG A 111 2.69 12.01 -3.96
N TRP A 112 3.17 10.78 -3.73
CA TRP A 112 2.36 9.57 -3.87
C TRP A 112 1.47 9.30 -2.64
N THR A 113 2.06 8.94 -1.50
CA THR A 113 1.38 8.46 -0.28
C THR A 113 0.46 9.48 0.37
N ILE A 114 0.72 10.77 0.16
CA ILE A 114 -0.08 11.85 0.72
C ILE A 114 -0.96 12.46 -0.35
N VAL A 115 -0.38 13.25 -1.26
CA VAL A 115 -1.18 14.08 -2.18
C VAL A 115 -2.02 13.20 -3.09
N ALA A 116 -1.37 12.32 -3.84
CA ALA A 116 -2.07 11.58 -4.86
C ALA A 116 -2.97 10.47 -4.28
N HIS A 117 -2.54 9.81 -3.22
CA HIS A 117 -3.32 8.81 -2.49
C HIS A 117 -4.70 9.35 -2.09
N HIS A 118 -4.73 10.46 -1.34
CA HIS A 118 -5.99 11.03 -0.83
C HIS A 118 -6.86 11.62 -1.95
N VAL A 119 -6.23 12.22 -2.97
CA VAL A 119 -6.96 12.76 -4.11
C VAL A 119 -7.59 11.65 -4.96
N CYS A 120 -6.88 10.54 -5.16
CA CYS A 120 -7.38 9.42 -5.96
C CYS A 120 -8.45 8.58 -5.23
N HIS A 121 -8.47 8.60 -3.90
CA HIS A 121 -9.63 8.15 -3.12
C HIS A 121 -10.77 9.16 -3.07
N GLY A 122 -10.53 10.37 -3.58
CA GLY A 122 -11.47 11.47 -3.72
C GLY A 122 -11.82 12.17 -2.41
N GLY A 123 -10.89 12.19 -1.46
CA GLY A 123 -10.98 12.98 -0.23
C GLY A 123 -11.14 14.50 -0.44
N PHE A 124 -11.04 14.97 -1.69
CA PHE A 124 -11.17 16.38 -2.05
C PHE A 124 -12.19 16.65 -3.15
N ASP A 125 -12.89 15.63 -3.68
CA ASP A 125 -13.83 15.82 -4.79
C ASP A 125 -14.96 16.80 -4.48
N ARG A 126 -15.41 16.78 -3.21
CA ARG A 126 -16.48 17.64 -2.70
C ARG A 126 -15.96 18.99 -2.18
N LEU A 127 -14.65 19.11 -2.01
CA LEU A 127 -14.01 20.20 -1.26
C LEU A 127 -13.28 21.19 -2.17
N ASP A 128 -12.58 20.71 -3.20
CA ASP A 128 -11.85 21.55 -4.14
C ASP A 128 -12.75 22.09 -5.25
N THR A 129 -13.26 23.31 -5.06
CA THR A 129 -14.07 24.03 -6.06
C THR A 129 -13.31 24.34 -7.35
N GLY A 130 -11.97 24.29 -7.35
CA GLY A 130 -11.13 24.50 -8.53
C GLY A 130 -10.99 23.25 -9.42
N GLY A 131 -11.46 22.09 -8.96
CA GLY A 131 -11.44 20.83 -9.71
C GLY A 131 -10.04 20.26 -10.02
N ARG A 132 -8.99 20.78 -9.38
CA ARG A 132 -7.61 20.31 -9.56
C ARG A 132 -7.41 18.97 -8.85
N TYR A 133 -7.93 18.85 -7.65
CA TYR A 133 -7.77 17.70 -6.76
C TYR A 133 -9.02 16.84 -6.79
N ASN A 134 -9.23 16.17 -7.94
CA ASN A 134 -10.38 15.31 -8.18
C ASN A 134 -9.93 13.93 -8.65
N ARG A 135 -10.55 12.87 -8.12
CA ARG A 135 -10.15 11.48 -8.39
C ARG A 135 -10.20 11.07 -9.87
N PHE A 136 -11.02 11.74 -10.68
CA PHE A 136 -11.22 11.41 -12.08
C PHE A 136 -10.27 12.15 -13.04
N THR A 137 -9.60 13.20 -12.58
CA THR A 137 -8.75 14.05 -13.43
C THR A 137 -7.30 14.13 -12.95
N PHE A 138 -7.03 13.84 -11.68
CA PHE A 138 -5.69 13.91 -11.11
C PHE A 138 -4.75 12.86 -11.73
N GLY A 139 -3.69 13.30 -12.38
CA GLY A 139 -2.66 12.42 -12.96
C GLY A 139 -3.10 11.60 -14.19
N VAL A 140 -4.32 11.78 -14.70
CA VAL A 140 -4.89 11.03 -15.83
C VAL A 140 -5.27 11.93 -17.01
N GLY A 141 -5.55 11.33 -18.17
CA GLY A 141 -6.08 12.02 -19.36
C GLY A 141 -5.04 12.72 -20.25
N SER A 142 -3.82 12.97 -19.77
CA SER A 142 -2.71 13.45 -20.62
C SER A 142 -1.34 13.13 -20.02
N LEU A 143 -0.30 13.09 -20.86
CA LEU A 143 1.08 12.97 -20.40
C LEU A 143 1.47 14.13 -19.48
N TRP A 144 0.96 15.34 -19.73
CA TRP A 144 1.18 16.50 -18.87
C TRP A 144 0.63 16.28 -17.46
N ARG A 145 -0.63 15.83 -17.34
CA ARG A 145 -1.26 15.53 -16.03
C ARG A 145 -0.46 14.48 -15.28
N ARG A 146 -0.06 13.41 -15.96
CA ARG A 146 0.83 12.42 -15.37
C ARG A 146 2.13 13.06 -14.88
N CYS A 147 2.84 13.80 -15.72
CA CYS A 147 4.14 14.38 -15.34
C CYS A 147 4.06 15.35 -14.15
N VAL A 148 2.99 16.14 -14.04
CA VAL A 148 2.86 17.17 -13.00
C VAL A 148 2.22 16.63 -11.72
N ASP A 149 1.24 15.75 -11.84
CA ASP A 149 0.44 15.28 -10.70
C ASP A 149 0.95 13.92 -10.16
N TRP A 150 1.35 12.98 -11.04
CA TRP A 150 1.83 11.63 -10.67
C TRP A 150 2.91 11.10 -11.64
N LEU A 151 4.14 11.62 -11.52
CA LEU A 151 5.27 11.05 -12.24
C LEU A 151 5.97 10.04 -11.32
N ASP A 152 5.56 8.77 -11.40
CA ASP A 152 6.09 7.65 -10.61
C ASP A 152 6.10 6.34 -11.45
N TRP A 153 6.59 5.24 -10.87
CA TRP A 153 6.71 3.92 -11.48
C TRP A 153 5.39 3.24 -11.86
N MET A 154 4.26 3.78 -11.43
CA MET A 154 2.94 3.19 -11.63
C MET A 154 2.02 4.18 -12.34
N LEU A 155 1.05 3.64 -13.08
CA LEU A 155 -0.04 4.43 -13.62
C LEU A 155 -1.10 4.69 -12.54
N VAL A 156 -1.67 5.89 -12.52
CA VAL A 156 -2.77 6.24 -11.61
C VAL A 156 -3.95 5.32 -11.83
N GLU A 157 -4.28 5.03 -13.09
CA GLU A 157 -5.37 4.13 -13.46
C GLU A 157 -5.12 2.71 -12.95
N ALA A 158 -3.87 2.25 -12.97
CA ALA A 158 -3.51 0.92 -12.51
C ALA A 158 -3.57 0.81 -10.99
N TRP A 159 -3.00 1.81 -10.31
CA TRP A 159 -3.04 1.91 -8.87
C TRP A 159 -4.48 2.05 -8.34
N ASN A 160 -5.35 2.81 -9.01
CA ASN A 160 -6.76 2.93 -8.63
C ASN A 160 -7.54 1.61 -8.69
N VAL A 161 -7.17 0.68 -9.57
CA VAL A 161 -7.83 -0.63 -9.63
C VAL A 161 -7.30 -1.54 -8.52
N GLU A 162 -5.98 -1.67 -8.37
CA GLU A 162 -5.42 -2.57 -7.36
C GLU A 162 -5.61 -2.03 -5.93
N HIS A 163 -5.30 -0.76 -5.67
CA HIS A 163 -5.44 -0.18 -4.34
C HIS A 163 -6.90 0.11 -4.01
N ASN A 164 -7.56 1.00 -4.76
CA ASN A 164 -8.86 1.52 -4.33
C ASN A 164 -10.00 0.50 -4.49
N GLN A 165 -9.94 -0.41 -5.47
CA GLN A 165 -11.02 -1.36 -5.73
C GLN A 165 -10.74 -2.76 -5.17
N LEU A 166 -9.48 -3.19 -5.09
CA LEU A 166 -9.14 -4.51 -4.58
C LEU A 166 -8.68 -4.45 -3.11
N HIS A 167 -7.55 -3.81 -2.81
CA HIS A 167 -7.00 -3.78 -1.45
C HIS A 167 -8.00 -3.29 -0.38
N HIS A 168 -8.71 -2.19 -0.65
CA HIS A 168 -9.71 -1.65 0.28
C HIS A 168 -10.92 -2.56 0.55
N TYR A 169 -11.27 -3.43 -0.40
CA TYR A 169 -12.46 -4.28 -0.30
C TYR A 169 -12.14 -5.73 0.06
N PHE A 170 -10.87 -6.12 -0.03
CA PHE A 170 -10.40 -7.47 0.27
C PHE A 170 -9.36 -7.46 1.41
N LEU A 171 -9.27 -6.40 2.21
CA LEU A 171 -8.24 -6.25 3.25
C LEU A 171 -8.14 -7.50 4.14
N GLY A 172 -6.95 -8.10 4.20
CA GLY A 172 -6.68 -9.29 5.00
C GLY A 172 -7.26 -10.60 4.44
N GLU A 173 -7.94 -10.57 3.30
CA GLU A 173 -8.40 -11.74 2.55
C GLU A 173 -7.30 -12.25 1.62
N ASP A 174 -7.41 -13.50 1.15
CA ASP A 174 -6.39 -14.08 0.27
C ASP A 174 -6.29 -13.38 -1.10
N LYS A 175 -7.29 -12.57 -1.48
CA LYS A 175 -7.28 -11.71 -2.68
C LYS A 175 -6.63 -10.34 -2.45
N ASP A 176 -6.31 -9.96 -1.22
CA ASP A 176 -5.64 -8.69 -0.90
C ASP A 176 -4.26 -8.61 -1.60
N PRO A 177 -4.02 -7.65 -2.51
CA PRO A 177 -2.73 -7.50 -3.18
C PRO A 177 -1.58 -7.17 -2.22
N ASP A 178 -1.87 -6.63 -1.03
CA ASP A 178 -0.87 -6.13 -0.07
C ASP A 178 -0.53 -7.14 1.03
N LEU A 179 -1.02 -8.38 0.90
CA LEU A 179 -0.79 -9.45 1.86
C LEU A 179 0.64 -9.99 1.82
N VAL A 180 1.52 -9.38 2.60
CA VAL A 180 2.96 -9.69 2.68
C VAL A 180 3.22 -11.19 2.88
N GLU A 181 2.46 -11.85 3.76
CA GLU A 181 2.63 -13.28 4.04
C GLU A 181 2.44 -14.15 2.79
N ARG A 182 1.44 -13.84 1.94
CA ARG A 182 1.20 -14.53 0.68
C ARG A 182 2.26 -14.14 -0.35
N ASN A 183 2.52 -12.84 -0.51
CA ASN A 183 3.39 -12.31 -1.55
C ASN A 183 4.85 -12.77 -1.41
N LEU A 184 5.30 -13.02 -0.19
CA LEU A 184 6.65 -13.53 0.09
C LEU A 184 6.69 -15.03 0.36
N LYS A 185 5.67 -15.79 -0.04
CA LYS A 185 5.64 -17.26 0.13
C LYS A 185 6.91 -17.95 -0.37
N LEU A 186 7.42 -17.59 -1.55
CA LEU A 186 8.66 -18.17 -2.09
C LEU A 186 9.87 -17.92 -1.18
N VAL A 187 9.97 -16.74 -0.57
CA VAL A 187 11.04 -16.46 0.40
C VAL A 187 10.78 -17.24 1.68
N ARG A 188 9.55 -17.20 2.21
CA ARG A 188 9.13 -17.88 3.44
C ARG A 188 9.37 -19.39 3.40
N ASP A 189 9.15 -20.04 2.27
CA ASP A 189 9.30 -21.49 2.11
C ASP A 189 10.76 -21.94 1.91
N LEU A 190 11.71 -21.02 1.71
CA LEU A 190 13.12 -21.38 1.66
C LEU A 190 13.55 -22.07 2.97
N PRO A 191 14.41 -23.11 2.90
CA PRO A 191 14.91 -23.84 4.06
C PRO A 191 15.45 -22.91 5.14
N LYS A 192 15.24 -23.26 6.41
CA LYS A 192 15.74 -22.49 7.57
C LYS A 192 17.27 -22.28 7.53
N ALA A 193 18.02 -23.20 6.93
CA ALA A 193 19.46 -23.06 6.72
C ALA A 193 19.85 -21.86 5.85
N LEU A 194 18.94 -21.34 5.01
CA LEU A 194 19.15 -20.17 4.16
C LEU A 194 18.65 -18.87 4.81
N LEU A 195 18.46 -18.83 6.13
CA LEU A 195 17.92 -17.66 6.82
C LEU A 195 18.66 -16.34 6.49
N PRO A 196 20.01 -16.27 6.40
CA PRO A 196 20.69 -15.05 5.98
C PRO A 196 20.27 -14.57 4.58
N LEU A 197 20.10 -15.50 3.63
CA LEU A 197 19.61 -15.18 2.28
C LEU A 197 18.17 -14.64 2.33
N LYS A 198 17.31 -15.20 3.18
CA LYS A 198 15.92 -14.71 3.35
C LYS A 198 15.91 -13.24 3.77
N TYR A 199 16.74 -12.84 4.73
CA TYR A 199 16.87 -11.43 5.13
C TYR A 199 17.41 -10.54 4.00
N VAL A 200 18.39 -11.01 3.23
CA VAL A 200 18.90 -10.28 2.05
C VAL A 200 17.80 -10.07 1.01
N LEU A 201 16.99 -11.10 0.74
CA LEU A 201 15.86 -11.00 -0.20
C LEU A 201 14.78 -10.03 0.31
N VAL A 202 14.47 -10.03 1.61
CA VAL A 202 13.52 -9.07 2.20
C VAL A 202 14.07 -7.64 2.14
N ALA A 203 15.36 -7.44 2.40
CA ALA A 203 16.00 -6.13 2.26
C ALA A 203 16.00 -5.64 0.81
N PHE A 204 16.29 -6.54 -0.15
CA PHE A 204 16.18 -6.24 -1.57
C PHE A 204 14.75 -5.80 -1.92
N MET A 205 13.74 -6.55 -1.47
CA MET A 205 12.34 -6.18 -1.68
C MET A 205 12.00 -4.82 -1.07
N ALA A 206 12.36 -4.57 0.18
CA ALA A 206 12.11 -3.28 0.84
C ALA A 206 12.68 -2.09 0.04
N CYS A 207 13.85 -2.25 -0.58
CA CYS A 207 14.52 -1.18 -1.34
C CYS A 207 14.10 -1.08 -2.82
N THR A 208 13.31 -2.03 -3.36
CA THR A 208 13.04 -2.09 -4.82
C THR A 208 11.59 -2.34 -5.19
N TRP A 209 10.72 -2.66 -4.23
CA TRP A 209 9.39 -3.20 -4.47
C TRP A 209 8.50 -2.35 -5.39
N LYS A 210 8.60 -1.01 -5.40
CA LYS A 210 7.72 -0.17 -6.24
C LYS A 210 7.84 -0.51 -7.72
N TRP A 211 9.06 -0.58 -8.24
CA TRP A 211 9.30 -0.88 -9.66
C TRP A 211 9.49 -2.37 -9.91
N TYR A 212 9.99 -3.12 -8.93
CA TYR A 212 10.24 -4.55 -9.07
C TYR A 212 8.96 -5.40 -8.96
N TYR A 213 8.04 -5.04 -8.06
CA TYR A 213 6.85 -5.84 -7.75
C TYR A 213 5.54 -5.07 -7.97
N TYR A 214 5.43 -3.87 -7.43
CA TYR A 214 4.13 -3.19 -7.34
C TYR A 214 3.66 -2.62 -8.68
N SER A 215 4.56 -1.99 -9.44
CA SER A 215 4.30 -1.52 -10.81
C SER A 215 3.83 -2.64 -11.77
N PRO A 216 4.52 -3.79 -11.87
CA PRO A 216 4.01 -4.88 -12.71
C PRO A 216 2.69 -5.49 -12.21
N ASN A 217 2.45 -5.59 -10.89
CA ASN A 217 1.18 -6.11 -10.36
C ASN A 217 0.00 -5.14 -10.57
N THR A 218 0.13 -3.85 -10.24
CA THR A 218 -0.90 -2.84 -10.51
C THR A 218 -1.31 -2.87 -11.99
N PHE A 219 -0.33 -2.97 -12.90
CA PHE A 219 -0.60 -3.00 -14.33
C PHE A 219 -1.24 -4.32 -14.79
N LYS A 220 -0.83 -5.46 -14.23
CA LYS A 220 -1.49 -6.77 -14.44
C LYS A 220 -2.97 -6.69 -14.04
N VAL A 221 -3.24 -6.18 -12.83
CA VAL A 221 -4.61 -6.06 -12.28
C VAL A 221 -5.46 -5.11 -13.15
N LEU A 222 -4.89 -4.01 -13.64
CA LEU A 222 -5.57 -3.12 -14.59
C LEU A 222 -5.97 -3.86 -15.87
N LYS A 223 -5.06 -4.65 -16.46
CA LYS A 223 -5.32 -5.39 -17.69
C LYS A 223 -6.40 -6.44 -17.50
N LEU A 224 -6.34 -7.19 -16.41
CA LEU A 224 -7.39 -8.15 -16.05
C LEU A 224 -8.74 -7.44 -15.87
N ASN A 225 -8.77 -6.30 -15.17
CA ASN A 225 -9.99 -5.51 -15.00
C ASN A 225 -10.56 -5.00 -16.33
N GLN A 226 -9.70 -4.54 -17.25
CA GLN A 226 -10.10 -4.12 -18.59
C GLN A 226 -10.71 -5.28 -19.40
N THR A 227 -10.10 -6.46 -19.39
CA THR A 227 -10.65 -7.65 -20.05
C THR A 227 -11.98 -8.08 -19.45
N ARG A 228 -12.11 -8.08 -18.12
CA ARG A 228 -13.40 -8.41 -17.47
C ARG A 228 -14.50 -7.42 -17.85
N ARG A 229 -14.18 -6.13 -18.02
CA ARG A 229 -15.14 -5.10 -18.45
C ARG A 229 -15.61 -5.26 -19.90
N THR A 230 -14.88 -5.96 -20.77
CA THR A 230 -15.37 -6.27 -22.13
C THR A 230 -16.30 -7.49 -22.15
N GLY A 231 -16.56 -8.13 -21.00
CA GLY A 231 -17.36 -9.35 -20.90
C GLY A 231 -16.63 -10.60 -21.41
N GLN A 232 -15.33 -10.49 -21.72
CA GLN A 232 -14.54 -11.62 -22.15
C GLN A 232 -13.93 -12.35 -20.94
N PRO A 233 -13.89 -13.70 -20.95
CA PRO A 233 -13.08 -14.43 -19.99
C PRO A 233 -11.62 -14.02 -20.17
N THR A 234 -10.90 -13.87 -19.07
CA THR A 234 -9.52 -13.37 -19.08
C THR A 234 -8.55 -14.33 -19.76
N GLY A 235 -8.92 -15.61 -19.90
CA GLY A 235 -8.06 -16.67 -20.45
C GLY A 235 -6.96 -17.12 -19.49
N PHE A 236 -7.04 -16.69 -18.22
CA PHE A 236 -6.15 -17.10 -17.13
C PHE A 236 -6.89 -18.01 -16.16
N THR A 237 -6.17 -18.97 -15.60
CA THR A 237 -6.60 -19.71 -14.42
C THR A 237 -6.59 -18.80 -13.20
N GLU A 238 -7.37 -19.14 -12.16
CA GLU A 238 -7.39 -18.39 -10.89
C GLU A 238 -5.97 -18.25 -10.30
N THR A 239 -5.18 -19.33 -10.32
CA THR A 239 -3.78 -19.33 -9.88
C THR A 239 -2.91 -18.38 -10.69
N GLU A 240 -3.09 -18.28 -12.02
CA GLU A 240 -2.35 -17.32 -12.85
C GLU A 240 -2.76 -15.88 -12.51
N GLU A 241 -4.04 -15.60 -12.28
CA GLU A 241 -4.50 -14.25 -11.92
C GLU A 241 -3.93 -13.77 -10.59
N GLU A 242 -3.86 -14.67 -9.60
CA GLU A 242 -3.34 -14.41 -8.26
C GLU A 242 -1.80 -14.41 -8.19
N ALA A 243 -1.12 -15.07 -9.12
CA ALA A 243 0.34 -15.16 -9.13
C ALA A 243 1.00 -13.76 -9.19
N PRO A 244 1.98 -13.47 -8.31
CA PRO A 244 2.66 -12.17 -8.32
C PRO A 244 3.46 -11.98 -9.61
N CYS A 245 3.37 -10.78 -10.18
CA CYS A 245 4.16 -10.37 -11.34
C CYS A 245 5.33 -9.50 -10.88
N VAL A 246 6.56 -9.86 -11.21
CA VAL A 246 7.76 -9.09 -10.87
C VAL A 246 8.54 -8.70 -12.12
N LEU A 247 9.46 -7.74 -11.99
CA LEU A 247 10.42 -7.45 -13.04
C LEU A 247 11.28 -8.71 -13.26
N GLY A 248 11.16 -9.30 -14.45
CA GLY A 248 11.74 -10.60 -14.80
C GLY A 248 10.68 -11.64 -15.19
N SER A 249 9.42 -11.44 -14.75
CA SER A 249 8.31 -12.33 -15.12
C SER A 249 8.08 -12.43 -16.62
N TRP A 250 8.59 -11.50 -17.45
CA TRP A 250 8.55 -11.63 -18.92
C TRP A 250 9.23 -12.87 -19.48
N MET A 251 10.05 -13.55 -18.69
CA MET A 251 10.65 -14.82 -19.03
C MET A 251 9.68 -16.00 -18.84
N THR A 252 8.50 -15.79 -18.24
CA THR A 252 7.48 -16.84 -18.08
C THR A 252 6.50 -16.87 -19.26
N PRO A 253 5.92 -18.05 -19.57
CA PRO A 253 4.98 -18.20 -20.70
C PRO A 253 3.71 -17.34 -20.58
N TRP A 254 3.23 -17.08 -19.37
CA TRP A 254 1.96 -16.38 -19.12
C TRP A 254 2.10 -14.85 -19.08
N TYR A 255 3.28 -14.29 -18.80
CA TYR A 255 3.44 -12.84 -18.66
C TYR A 255 3.01 -12.06 -19.91
N LYS A 256 3.40 -12.55 -21.10
CA LYS A 256 3.06 -11.88 -22.38
C LYS A 256 1.56 -11.85 -22.67
N LYS A 257 0.76 -12.67 -21.97
CA LYS A 257 -0.70 -12.66 -22.08
C LYS A 257 -1.30 -11.37 -21.48
N TYR A 258 -0.68 -10.76 -20.46
CA TYR A 258 -1.21 -9.55 -19.82
C TYR A 258 -0.88 -8.28 -20.60
N PHE A 259 0.39 -8.13 -21.00
CA PHE A 259 0.90 -6.96 -21.70
C PHE A 259 2.27 -7.24 -22.33
N THR A 260 2.67 -6.40 -23.30
CA THR A 260 3.99 -6.52 -23.94
C THR A 260 5.07 -5.75 -23.17
N ASN A 261 6.33 -6.12 -23.34
CA ASN A 261 7.46 -5.36 -22.79
C ASN A 261 7.50 -3.93 -23.35
N VAL A 262 7.21 -3.74 -24.63
CA VAL A 262 7.16 -2.41 -25.25
C VAL A 262 6.11 -1.54 -24.57
N GLU A 263 4.92 -2.09 -24.29
CA GLU A 263 3.88 -1.36 -23.57
C GLU A 263 4.30 -1.06 -22.12
N PHE A 264 4.79 -2.06 -21.38
CA PHE A 264 5.13 -1.87 -19.96
C PHE A 264 6.30 -0.90 -19.78
N PHE A 265 7.40 -1.08 -20.50
CA PHE A 265 8.55 -0.17 -20.40
C PHE A 265 8.25 1.19 -21.03
N GLY A 266 7.53 1.26 -22.15
CA GLY A 266 7.21 2.52 -22.81
C GLY A 266 6.17 3.37 -22.07
N ARG A 267 5.12 2.72 -21.55
CA ARG A 267 4.00 3.40 -20.90
C ARG A 267 4.13 3.46 -19.39
N VAL A 268 4.66 2.44 -18.72
CA VAL A 268 4.65 2.38 -17.24
C VAL A 268 5.96 2.90 -16.67
N LEU A 269 7.09 2.20 -16.88
CA LEU A 269 8.37 2.54 -16.23
C LEU A 269 9.11 3.71 -16.91
N GLY A 270 9.10 3.73 -18.23
CA GLY A 270 9.91 4.61 -19.07
C GLY A 270 9.74 6.10 -18.78
N PRO A 271 8.52 6.65 -18.68
CA PRO A 271 8.33 8.08 -18.45
C PRO A 271 8.98 8.58 -17.15
N PHE A 272 8.83 7.82 -16.05
CA PHE A 272 9.49 8.15 -14.79
C PHE A 272 11.01 7.95 -14.90
N PHE A 273 11.46 6.83 -15.48
CA PHE A 273 12.88 6.54 -15.62
C PHE A 273 13.61 7.63 -16.43
N VAL A 274 13.11 7.95 -17.62
CA VAL A 274 13.68 8.95 -18.52
C VAL A 274 13.60 10.33 -17.89
N GLY A 275 12.45 10.71 -17.33
CA GLY A 275 12.29 12.02 -16.68
C GLY A 275 13.25 12.20 -15.50
N ARG A 276 13.35 11.20 -14.63
CA ARG A 276 14.07 11.31 -13.35
C ARG A 276 15.55 11.02 -13.47
N PHE A 277 15.97 9.99 -14.22
CA PHE A 277 17.36 9.53 -14.24
C PHE A 277 18.11 9.90 -15.52
N VAL A 278 17.42 10.47 -16.53
CA VAL A 278 18.06 10.91 -17.78
C VAL A 278 17.91 12.42 -17.95
N LEU A 279 16.68 12.91 -18.15
CA LEU A 279 16.43 14.31 -18.49
C LEU A 279 16.80 15.26 -17.35
N LEU A 280 16.46 14.93 -16.11
CA LEU A 280 16.73 15.79 -14.96
C LEU A 280 18.25 15.95 -14.69
N PRO A 281 19.08 14.88 -14.61
CA PRO A 281 20.53 15.03 -14.50
C PRO A 281 21.15 15.80 -15.67
N LEU A 282 20.68 15.59 -16.91
CA LEU A 282 21.16 16.33 -18.07
C LEU A 282 20.82 17.82 -17.99
N LEU A 283 19.61 18.17 -17.54
CA LEU A 283 19.21 19.55 -17.30
C LEU A 283 20.10 20.20 -16.25
N VAL A 284 20.36 19.53 -15.12
CA VAL A 284 21.22 20.05 -14.06
C VAL A 284 22.66 20.21 -14.54
N ALA A 285 23.19 19.27 -15.32
CA ALA A 285 24.50 19.38 -15.94
C ALA A 285 24.59 20.58 -16.90
N ALA A 286 23.57 20.81 -17.72
CA ALA A 286 23.50 21.96 -18.62
C ALA A 286 23.48 23.29 -17.86
N VAL A 287 22.66 23.39 -16.80
CA VAL A 287 22.62 24.58 -15.93
C VAL A 287 23.97 24.83 -15.26
N ALA A 288 24.62 23.78 -14.75
CA ALA A 288 25.95 23.90 -14.14
C ALA A 288 27.02 24.38 -15.15
N ALA A 289 26.99 23.89 -16.40
CA ALA A 289 27.85 24.39 -17.46
C ALA A 289 27.61 25.88 -17.74
N MET A 290 26.34 26.30 -17.86
CA MET A 290 26.01 27.71 -18.11
C MET A 290 26.51 28.62 -16.97
N CYS A 291 26.30 28.21 -15.72
CA CYS A 291 26.81 28.96 -14.56
C CYS A 291 28.35 29.02 -14.54
N ALA A 292 29.04 27.92 -14.90
CA ALA A 292 30.49 27.90 -14.96
C ALA A 292 31.05 28.87 -16.01
N VAL A 293 30.40 28.98 -17.20
CA VAL A 293 30.77 29.99 -18.21
C VAL A 293 30.64 31.40 -17.65
N LEU A 294 29.53 31.71 -16.98
CA LEU A 294 29.27 33.03 -16.39
C LEU A 294 30.29 33.40 -15.31
N LEU A 295 30.85 32.41 -14.61
CA LEU A 295 31.85 32.59 -13.55
C LEU A 295 33.30 32.49 -14.05
N GLY A 296 33.54 32.37 -15.36
CA GLY A 296 34.89 32.23 -15.92
C GLY A 296 35.58 30.90 -15.59
N ALA A 297 34.80 29.85 -15.27
CA ALA A 297 35.28 28.53 -14.93
C ALA A 297 35.11 27.53 -16.09
N ALA A 298 35.76 26.36 -16.01
CA ALA A 298 35.75 25.34 -17.07
C ALA A 298 34.40 24.56 -17.12
N PRO A 299 33.52 24.79 -18.11
CA PRO A 299 32.14 24.29 -18.07
C PRO A 299 32.02 22.77 -18.11
N ALA A 300 32.92 22.08 -18.83
CA ALA A 300 32.91 20.62 -18.95
C ALA A 300 33.07 19.92 -17.60
N THR A 301 33.94 20.45 -16.73
CA THR A 301 34.21 19.87 -15.40
C THR A 301 32.99 19.98 -14.49
N TYR A 302 32.33 21.14 -14.49
CA TYR A 302 31.14 21.39 -13.65
C TYR A 302 29.92 20.60 -14.17
N ALA A 303 29.69 20.58 -15.48
CA ALA A 303 28.62 19.77 -16.07
C ALA A 303 28.78 18.28 -15.73
N LYS A 304 29.99 17.75 -15.92
CA LYS A 304 30.30 16.34 -15.61
C LYS A 304 30.01 16.04 -14.14
N SER A 305 30.57 16.83 -13.22
CA SER A 305 30.41 16.62 -11.78
C SER A 305 28.96 16.74 -11.34
N ALA A 306 28.26 17.80 -11.75
CA ALA A 306 26.86 18.02 -11.41
C ALA A 306 25.95 16.90 -11.94
N GLY A 307 26.19 16.42 -13.16
CA GLY A 307 25.47 15.29 -13.74
C GLY A 307 25.65 14.00 -12.94
N TYR A 308 26.89 13.63 -12.59
CA TYR A 308 27.18 12.44 -11.79
C TYR A 308 26.58 12.52 -10.38
N TYR A 309 26.78 13.64 -9.68
CA TYR A 309 26.23 13.82 -8.33
C TYR A 309 24.71 13.78 -8.35
N SER A 310 24.06 14.41 -9.34
CA SER A 310 22.61 14.35 -9.50
C SER A 310 22.14 12.91 -9.68
N LEU A 311 22.75 12.15 -10.60
CA LEU A 311 22.35 10.76 -10.86
C LEU A 311 22.49 9.89 -9.61
N ILE A 312 23.62 9.98 -8.88
CA ILE A 312 23.84 9.21 -7.66
C ILE A 312 22.82 9.59 -6.58
N ASN A 313 22.60 10.88 -6.32
CA ASN A 313 21.62 11.34 -5.35
C ASN A 313 20.19 10.91 -5.70
N LEU A 314 19.83 10.90 -7.00
CA LEU A 314 18.52 10.45 -7.46
C LEU A 314 18.34 8.94 -7.29
N VAL A 315 19.36 8.13 -7.60
CA VAL A 315 19.33 6.67 -7.39
C VAL A 315 19.23 6.33 -5.91
N LEU A 316 20.07 6.93 -5.07
CA LEU A 316 20.02 6.73 -3.61
C LEU A 316 18.71 7.26 -3.03
N GLY A 317 18.20 8.38 -3.52
CA GLY A 317 16.89 8.93 -3.15
C GLY A 317 15.75 7.98 -3.52
N GLU A 318 15.84 7.27 -4.65
CA GLU A 318 14.85 6.27 -5.04
C GLU A 318 14.90 5.03 -4.14
N LEU A 319 16.09 4.51 -3.83
CA LEU A 319 16.25 3.40 -2.88
C LEU A 319 15.72 3.78 -1.50
N ALA A 320 16.03 5.00 -1.03
CA ALA A 320 15.50 5.54 0.21
C ALA A 320 13.98 5.71 0.18
N THR A 321 13.40 6.16 -0.94
CA THR A 321 11.94 6.25 -1.13
C THR A 321 11.29 4.88 -1.00
N ASN A 322 11.86 3.85 -1.63
CA ASN A 322 11.32 2.50 -1.58
C ASN A 322 11.39 1.92 -0.16
N ALA A 323 12.55 2.02 0.49
CA ALA A 323 12.74 1.54 1.85
C ALA A 323 11.82 2.24 2.85
N TRP A 324 11.69 3.57 2.74
CA TRP A 324 10.77 4.35 3.57
C TRP A 324 9.32 3.97 3.28
N ALA A 325 8.90 3.93 2.02
CA ALA A 325 7.55 3.53 1.66
C ALA A 325 7.24 2.09 2.13
N PHE A 326 8.18 1.15 2.03
CA PHE A 326 8.01 -0.20 2.58
C PHE A 326 7.78 -0.16 4.09
N LEU A 327 8.60 0.63 4.80
CA LEU A 327 8.50 0.82 6.24
C LEU A 327 7.12 1.32 6.67
N VAL A 328 6.49 2.22 5.91
CA VAL A 328 5.19 2.80 6.28
C VAL A 328 3.97 2.14 5.63
N VAL A 329 4.11 1.43 4.50
CA VAL A 329 3.01 0.76 3.79
C VAL A 329 2.91 -0.70 4.22
N ALA A 330 3.96 -1.49 4.04
CA ALA A 330 3.88 -2.94 4.26
C ALA A 330 3.66 -3.28 5.74
N THR A 331 4.23 -2.48 6.64
CA THR A 331 4.17 -2.75 8.08
C THR A 331 2.83 -2.39 8.73
N ASN A 332 1.99 -1.65 7.99
CA ASN A 332 0.61 -1.34 8.35
C ASN A 332 -0.36 -2.53 8.19
N HIS A 333 0.00 -3.51 7.37
CA HIS A 333 -0.89 -4.63 7.00
C HIS A 333 -0.34 -5.98 7.45
N CYS A 334 0.79 -6.01 8.16
CA CYS A 334 1.51 -7.24 8.42
C CYS A 334 2.00 -7.34 9.86
N GLY A 335 1.59 -8.41 10.55
CA GLY A 335 2.03 -8.81 11.87
C GLY A 335 1.26 -10.04 12.37
N ASP A 336 1.79 -10.72 13.38
CA ASP A 336 1.19 -11.87 14.06
C ASP A 336 -0.01 -11.51 14.96
N ASP A 337 -0.31 -10.22 15.04
CA ASP A 337 -1.41 -9.59 15.77
C ASP A 337 -2.46 -8.96 14.85
N LEU A 338 -2.28 -9.04 13.54
CA LEU A 338 -3.27 -8.60 12.55
C LEU A 338 -3.97 -9.81 11.93
N TYR A 339 -5.28 -9.68 11.76
CA TYR A 339 -6.10 -10.79 11.29
C TYR A 339 -6.10 -10.91 9.77
N ARG A 340 -6.11 -12.15 9.32
CA ARG A 340 -6.47 -12.59 7.99
C ARG A 340 -7.80 -13.31 8.03
N PHE A 341 -8.54 -13.24 6.94
CA PHE A 341 -9.89 -13.78 6.84
C PHE A 341 -10.00 -14.81 5.72
N GLU A 342 -10.93 -15.75 5.91
CA GLU A 342 -11.45 -16.61 4.85
C GLU A 342 -12.83 -16.09 4.42
N GLY A 343 -13.16 -16.24 3.14
CA GLY A 343 -14.38 -15.68 2.56
C GLY A 343 -14.34 -14.16 2.43
N HIS A 344 -15.39 -13.62 1.82
CA HIS A 344 -15.48 -12.21 1.44
C HIS A 344 -16.55 -11.47 2.24
N ALA A 345 -16.19 -10.33 2.83
CA ALA A 345 -17.18 -9.46 3.48
C ALA A 345 -17.78 -8.47 2.48
N ALA A 346 -19.12 -8.42 2.42
CA ALA A 346 -19.80 -7.44 1.60
C ALA A 346 -19.40 -6.00 1.96
N ALA A 347 -19.17 -5.16 0.96
CA ALA A 347 -18.75 -3.78 1.14
C ALA A 347 -19.65 -3.02 2.13
N ARG A 348 -19.03 -2.35 3.12
CA ARG A 348 -19.71 -1.57 4.17
C ARG A 348 -20.67 -2.37 5.07
N SER A 349 -20.60 -3.71 5.07
CA SER A 349 -21.28 -4.56 6.07
C SER A 349 -20.66 -4.38 7.47
N PRO A 350 -21.29 -4.88 8.54
CA PRO A 350 -20.67 -4.89 9.86
C PRO A 350 -19.30 -5.61 9.87
N SER A 351 -19.20 -6.77 9.22
CA SER A 351 -17.94 -7.49 9.07
C SER A 351 -16.90 -6.66 8.33
N PHE A 352 -17.26 -5.94 7.26
CA PHE A 352 -16.33 -5.06 6.56
C PHE A 352 -15.68 -4.06 7.52
N TYR A 353 -16.47 -3.36 8.35
CA TYR A 353 -15.92 -2.40 9.32
C TYR A 353 -15.00 -3.05 10.37
N LEU A 354 -15.33 -4.25 10.83
CA LEU A 354 -14.46 -5.01 11.73
C LEU A 354 -13.13 -5.36 11.06
N ARG A 355 -13.17 -5.92 9.84
CA ARG A 355 -11.98 -6.31 9.06
C ARG A 355 -11.06 -5.11 8.84
N GLN A 356 -11.62 -3.96 8.42
CA GLN A 356 -10.86 -2.71 8.25
C GLN A 356 -10.11 -2.29 9.54
N THR A 357 -10.71 -2.54 10.71
CA THR A 357 -10.15 -2.16 12.01
C THR A 357 -9.05 -3.10 12.51
N ILE A 358 -9.20 -4.41 12.32
CA ILE A 358 -8.32 -5.41 12.96
C ILE A 358 -7.30 -6.06 12.00
N SER A 359 -7.32 -5.70 10.73
CA SER A 359 -6.30 -6.09 9.73
C SER A 359 -5.32 -4.98 9.39
N SER A 360 -5.44 -3.82 10.04
CA SER A 360 -4.52 -2.71 9.87
C SER A 360 -4.02 -2.18 11.21
N VAL A 361 -2.91 -1.46 11.19
CA VAL A 361 -2.29 -0.85 12.38
C VAL A 361 -1.99 0.63 12.12
N ASN A 362 -2.08 1.42 13.18
CA ASN A 362 -1.64 2.81 13.18
C ASN A 362 -0.24 2.98 13.78
N PHE A 363 0.42 4.10 13.48
CA PHE A 363 1.69 4.48 14.10
C PHE A 363 1.53 5.65 15.07
N ALA A 364 2.60 6.41 15.32
CA ALA A 364 2.48 7.71 15.97
C ALA A 364 1.61 8.64 15.12
N THR A 365 0.64 9.32 15.75
CA THR A 365 -0.37 10.17 15.11
C THR A 365 -0.50 11.50 15.85
N GLY A 366 -1.01 12.53 15.17
CA GLY A 366 -1.62 13.70 15.81
C GLY A 366 -0.94 15.03 15.53
N THR A 367 0.15 15.05 14.75
CA THR A 367 0.79 16.29 14.32
C THR A 367 1.22 16.20 12.87
N ASP A 368 1.05 17.29 12.12
CA ASP A 368 1.39 17.30 10.69
C ASP A 368 2.85 16.90 10.42
N THR A 369 3.78 17.19 11.33
CA THR A 369 5.19 16.80 11.17
C THR A 369 5.39 15.29 11.28
N ILE A 370 4.76 14.65 12.26
CA ILE A 370 4.81 13.19 12.44
C ILE A 370 4.09 12.53 11.27
N ASP A 371 2.91 13.03 10.94
CA ASP A 371 2.04 12.46 9.91
C ASP A 371 2.68 12.59 8.51
N PHE A 372 3.35 13.72 8.23
CA PHE A 372 4.06 13.94 6.97
C PHE A 372 5.24 12.95 6.79
N VAL A 373 5.98 12.66 7.86
CA VAL A 373 7.07 11.66 7.85
C VAL A 373 6.53 10.23 7.67
N HIS A 374 5.33 9.94 8.15
CA HIS A 374 4.68 8.64 7.93
C HIS A 374 3.87 8.56 6.63
N GLY A 375 3.88 9.61 5.79
CA GLY A 375 3.11 9.62 4.55
C GLY A 375 1.60 9.65 4.75
N TRP A 376 1.14 10.11 5.92
CA TRP A 376 -0.25 10.00 6.40
C TRP A 376 -0.79 8.56 6.52
N LEU A 377 0.06 7.56 6.28
CA LEU A 377 -0.29 6.15 6.43
C LEU A 377 -0.30 5.71 7.89
N ASN A 378 0.13 6.56 8.81
CA ASN A 378 -0.01 6.33 10.25
C ASN A 378 -1.46 6.30 10.75
N TYR A 379 -2.43 6.60 9.88
CA TYR A 379 -3.88 6.52 10.08
C TYR A 379 -4.52 5.40 9.25
N GLN A 380 -3.87 4.25 9.14
CA GLN A 380 -4.33 3.17 8.28
C GLN A 380 -5.74 2.67 8.64
N ILE A 381 -6.06 2.56 9.93
CA ILE A 381 -7.39 2.12 10.36
C ILE A 381 -8.46 3.08 9.85
N GLU A 382 -8.31 4.39 10.09
CA GLU A 382 -9.26 5.41 9.64
C GLU A 382 -9.33 5.51 8.11
N HIS A 383 -8.18 5.35 7.45
CA HIS A 383 -8.08 5.32 6.00
C HIS A 383 -8.92 4.20 5.39
N HIS A 384 -8.86 2.99 5.95
CA HIS A 384 -9.63 1.85 5.47
C HIS A 384 -11.12 1.96 5.78
N LEU A 385 -11.47 2.56 6.92
CA LEU A 385 -12.86 2.83 7.28
C LEU A 385 -13.50 3.83 6.30
N TRP A 386 -12.80 4.91 5.97
CA TRP A 386 -13.31 5.96 5.08
C TRP A 386 -12.20 6.52 4.17
N PRO A 387 -11.87 5.83 3.05
CA PRO A 387 -10.78 6.25 2.18
C PRO A 387 -11.01 7.60 1.51
N ASP A 388 -12.27 8.02 1.38
CA ASP A 388 -12.69 9.26 0.72
C ASP A 388 -12.86 10.46 1.69
N LEU A 389 -12.26 10.39 2.88
CA LEU A 389 -12.10 11.54 3.76
C LEU A 389 -10.77 12.25 3.54
N SER A 390 -10.70 13.51 3.96
CA SER A 390 -9.49 14.30 3.94
C SER A 390 -8.43 13.79 4.95
N MET A 391 -7.16 14.12 4.70
CA MET A 391 -6.06 13.91 5.65
C MET A 391 -6.32 14.51 7.03
N LEU A 392 -6.92 15.70 7.06
CA LEU A 392 -7.22 16.42 8.29
C LEU A 392 -8.38 15.72 9.04
N SER A 393 -9.33 15.14 8.32
CA SER A 393 -10.39 14.31 8.88
C SER A 393 -9.83 13.06 9.55
N TYR A 394 -8.78 12.43 9.01
CA TYR A 394 -8.12 11.30 9.69
C TYR A 394 -7.51 11.69 11.05
N GLN A 395 -6.89 12.87 11.15
CA GLN A 395 -6.39 13.37 12.44
C GLN A 395 -7.53 13.51 13.48
N LYS A 396 -8.71 13.99 13.05
CA LYS A 396 -9.90 14.12 13.90
C LYS A 396 -10.50 12.74 14.26
N ALA A 397 -10.52 11.83 13.29
CA ALA A 397 -11.15 10.52 13.40
C ALA A 397 -10.43 9.58 14.38
N GLN A 398 -9.10 9.59 14.36
CA GLN A 398 -8.26 8.64 15.09
C GLN A 398 -8.62 8.46 16.58
N PRO A 399 -8.68 9.52 17.41
CA PRO A 399 -9.05 9.36 18.81
C PRO A 399 -10.50 8.87 19.00
N LEU A 400 -11.40 9.20 18.08
CA LEU A 400 -12.81 8.83 18.14
C LEU A 400 -13.01 7.35 17.79
N VAL A 401 -12.33 6.86 16.74
CA VAL A 401 -12.31 5.43 16.38
C VAL A 401 -11.69 4.60 17.51
N GLN A 402 -10.57 5.05 18.08
CA GLN A 402 -9.96 4.38 19.22
C GLN A 402 -10.90 4.31 20.43
N ALA A 403 -11.67 5.36 20.68
CA ALA A 403 -12.68 5.38 21.74
C ALA A 403 -13.84 4.41 21.49
N ILE A 404 -14.33 4.32 20.24
CA ILE A 404 -15.35 3.33 19.83
C ILE A 404 -14.79 1.91 20.05
N CYS A 405 -13.59 1.61 19.54
CA CYS A 405 -12.97 0.30 19.71
C CYS A 405 -12.83 -0.09 21.18
N LYS A 406 -12.40 0.86 22.04
CA LYS A 406 -12.30 0.65 23.48
C LYS A 406 -13.65 0.33 24.14
N ARG A 407 -14.75 1.01 23.75
CA ARG A 407 -16.09 0.73 24.28
C ARG A 407 -16.58 -0.67 23.92
N HIS A 408 -16.28 -1.11 22.70
CA HIS A 408 -16.70 -2.40 22.16
C HIS A 408 -15.73 -3.56 22.45
N GLY A 409 -14.61 -3.28 23.14
CA GLY A 409 -13.57 -4.27 23.42
C GLY A 409 -12.78 -4.73 22.18
N VAL A 410 -12.94 -4.07 21.05
CA VAL A 410 -12.22 -4.36 19.80
C VAL A 410 -10.77 -3.88 19.92
N PRO A 411 -9.76 -4.72 19.61
CA PRO A 411 -8.36 -4.30 19.59
C PRO A 411 -8.15 -3.17 18.59
N TYR A 412 -7.61 -2.06 19.07
CA TYR A 412 -7.13 -0.97 18.23
C TYR A 412 -5.60 -0.95 18.29
N VAL A 413 -4.95 -1.41 17.23
CA VAL A 413 -3.49 -1.55 17.22
C VAL A 413 -2.85 -0.22 16.81
N LYS A 414 -2.01 0.31 17.69
CA LYS A 414 -1.18 1.50 17.44
C LYS A 414 0.21 1.28 18.04
N GLU A 415 1.22 1.15 17.20
CA GLU A 415 2.56 0.71 17.61
C GLU A 415 3.70 1.55 16.96
N ASN A 416 4.92 1.39 17.47
CA ASN A 416 6.10 1.98 16.85
C ASN A 416 6.41 1.32 15.50
N VAL A 417 6.66 2.13 14.46
CA VAL A 417 6.90 1.66 13.09
C VAL A 417 8.07 0.67 12.97
N PHE A 418 9.13 0.79 13.78
CA PHE A 418 10.26 -0.14 13.75
C PHE A 418 9.93 -1.48 14.40
N TRP A 419 9.05 -1.49 15.41
CA TRP A 419 8.52 -2.73 15.95
C TRP A 419 7.62 -3.44 14.94
N ARG A 420 6.82 -2.67 14.21
CA ARG A 420 6.03 -3.17 13.07
C ARG A 420 6.91 -3.75 11.98
N LEU A 421 8.02 -3.08 11.63
CA LEU A 421 9.01 -3.62 10.69
C LEU A 421 9.53 -4.97 11.17
N LYS A 422 9.91 -5.12 12.44
CA LYS A 422 10.37 -6.40 12.99
C LYS A 422 9.31 -7.50 12.79
N LYS A 423 8.04 -7.24 13.16
CA LYS A 423 6.93 -8.19 12.97
C LYS A 423 6.75 -8.55 11.49
N THR A 424 6.75 -7.54 10.61
CA THR A 424 6.64 -7.75 9.16
C THR A 424 7.79 -8.58 8.60
N VAL A 425 9.02 -8.35 9.06
CA VAL A 425 10.20 -9.13 8.65
C VAL A 425 10.09 -10.56 9.15
N ASP A 426 9.66 -10.80 10.39
CA ASP A 426 9.45 -12.15 10.92
C ASP A 426 8.39 -12.92 10.13
N ILE A 427 7.32 -12.25 9.71
CA ILE A 427 6.38 -12.81 8.74
C ILE A 427 7.09 -13.05 7.41
N ALA A 428 7.78 -12.07 6.83
CA ALA A 428 8.43 -12.19 5.52
C ALA A 428 9.45 -13.35 5.44
N VAL A 429 10.17 -13.65 6.52
CA VAL A 429 11.15 -14.75 6.58
C VAL A 429 10.57 -16.05 7.16
N GLY A 430 9.28 -16.09 7.50
CA GLY A 430 8.63 -17.32 7.98
C GLY A 430 8.98 -17.73 9.40
N ASN A 431 9.39 -16.79 10.26
CA ASN A 431 9.55 -17.03 11.70
C ASN A 431 8.20 -17.13 12.42
N THR A 432 7.18 -16.44 11.89
CA THR A 432 5.80 -16.48 12.38
C THR A 432 4.82 -16.30 11.21
N SER A 433 3.52 -16.32 11.50
CA SER A 433 2.43 -16.17 10.53
C SER A 433 1.42 -15.15 11.03
N MET A 434 0.68 -14.53 10.11
CA MET A 434 -0.37 -13.60 10.50
C MET A 434 -1.50 -14.39 11.15
N ARG A 435 -2.24 -13.72 12.03
CA ARG A 435 -3.32 -14.35 12.78
C ARG A 435 -4.47 -14.68 11.84
N ARG A 436 -5.11 -15.83 11.99
CA ARG A 436 -6.36 -16.16 11.27
C ARG A 436 -7.54 -15.85 12.18
N PHE A 437 -8.56 -15.18 11.62
CA PHE A 437 -9.79 -14.96 12.35
C PHE A 437 -10.54 -16.30 12.54
N PRO A 438 -11.07 -16.59 13.74
CA PRO A 438 -11.76 -17.85 13.99
C PRO A 438 -13.01 -18.03 13.10
N VAL A 439 -12.97 -19.01 12.20
CA VAL A 439 -14.04 -19.29 11.20
C VAL A 439 -15.42 -19.45 11.84
N ALA A 440 -15.50 -20.03 13.05
CA ALA A 440 -16.75 -20.21 13.78
C ALA A 440 -17.46 -18.88 14.12
N TYR A 441 -16.73 -17.76 14.11
CA TYR A 441 -17.25 -16.42 14.38
C TYR A 441 -17.44 -15.57 13.12
N HIS A 442 -17.25 -16.15 11.93
CA HIS A 442 -17.65 -15.49 10.69
C HIS A 442 -19.17 -15.33 10.65
N LEU A 443 -19.66 -14.19 10.16
CA LEU A 443 -21.07 -14.11 9.78
C LEU A 443 -21.27 -15.05 8.59
N LYS A 444 -22.38 -15.79 8.59
CA LYS A 444 -22.69 -16.73 7.49
C LYS A 444 -22.61 -16.08 6.12
N GLU A 445 -23.08 -14.84 6.04
CA GLU A 445 -23.08 -14.03 4.83
C GLU A 445 -21.67 -13.82 4.26
N ASP A 446 -20.64 -13.80 5.10
CA ASP A 446 -19.24 -13.63 4.68
C ASP A 446 -18.60 -14.93 4.14
N VAL A 447 -19.19 -16.09 4.44
CA VAL A 447 -18.64 -17.41 4.08
C VAL A 447 -19.27 -17.95 2.79
N THR A 448 -20.42 -17.41 2.38
CA THR A 448 -21.22 -17.91 1.25
C THR A 448 -20.95 -17.21 -0.10
N MET A 449 -19.95 -16.34 -0.19
CA MET A 449 -19.62 -15.60 -1.43
C MET A 449 -18.37 -16.13 -2.13
#